data_AF-A0A429ALD1-F1
#
_entry.id   AF-A0A429ALD1-F1
#
_cell.length_a   1.000
_cell.length_b   1.000
_cell.length_c   1.000
_cell.angle_alpha   90.00
_cell.angle_beta   90.00
_cell.angle_gamma   90.00
#
_symmetry.space_group_name_H-M   'P 1'
#
loop_
_entity.id
_entity.type
_entity.pdbx_description
1 polymer ?
#
loop_
_entity_poly.entity_id
_entity_poly.type
_entity_poly.pdbx_seq_one_letter_code
_entity_poly.pdbx_strand_id
1 'polypeptide(L)'
;MRGFVGPVDLADRLEKSKAMDRPIRGLARFVRQRLRQGAVRDLLHGVPTGKPLHPPLATVTLGCWLSAAVLDLARADPRATRLLLATGIGNALPTAAAGLTDWSSLHREQQRVGFVHMAANVAALGLMSASLVARLRGAERAGRVLSYAGLGLGTLGGYLGGHMAYRQAAGANHAPQVAHLVPLGWHDLCPLKDLPDGRPVARRLGYIQLFVLRQGDAVTVLADRCPHLAGPLHQGRLVMEDGEACVVCPWHSSTFRLADGSVKHGPATAPAPMFETRVRRDGTIQVRPGLT
;
A
#
# COMPACT_ATOMS: atom_id res chain seq x y z
N MET A 1 -10.03 36.62 10.94
CA MET A 1 -10.28 36.26 9.53
C MET A 1 -10.50 34.74 9.46
N ARG A 2 -11.72 34.28 9.18
CA ARG A 2 -12.00 32.85 8.99
C ARG A 2 -11.44 32.43 7.63
N GLY A 3 -10.23 31.86 7.64
CA GLY A 3 -9.55 31.38 6.43
C GLY A 3 -10.40 30.34 5.71
N PHE A 4 -10.46 30.47 4.39
CA PHE A 4 -11.11 29.52 3.49
C PHE A 4 -10.61 28.11 3.81
N VAL A 5 -11.50 27.22 4.29
CA VAL A 5 -11.14 25.82 4.57
C VAL A 5 -11.18 25.10 3.23
N GLY A 6 -10.03 24.94 2.60
CA GLY A 6 -9.92 24.17 1.37
C GLY A 6 -10.19 22.68 1.61
N PRO A 7 -10.44 21.90 0.56
CA PRO A 7 -10.59 20.45 0.68
C PRO A 7 -9.33 19.77 1.26
N VAL A 8 -8.16 20.40 1.11
CA VAL A 8 -6.89 19.95 1.74
C VAL A 8 -6.95 20.13 3.25
N ASP A 9 -7.40 21.29 3.74
CA ASP A 9 -7.51 21.56 5.18
C ASP A 9 -8.49 20.61 5.86
N LEU A 10 -9.52 20.15 5.15
CA LEU A 10 -10.46 19.15 5.65
C LEU A 10 -9.78 17.77 5.78
N ALA A 11 -9.02 17.34 4.77
CA ALA A 11 -8.28 16.08 4.83
C ALA A 11 -7.26 16.11 5.97
N ASP A 12 -6.50 17.19 6.13
CA ASP A 12 -5.51 17.38 7.20
C ASP A 12 -6.15 17.34 8.61
N ARG A 13 -7.40 17.84 8.75
CA ARG A 13 -8.16 17.71 10.00
C ARG A 13 -8.53 16.26 10.29
N LEU A 14 -8.87 15.47 9.27
CA LEU A 14 -9.15 14.04 9.44
C LEU A 14 -7.92 13.30 9.95
N GLU A 15 -6.72 13.61 9.44
CA GLU A 15 -5.46 12.99 9.89
C GLU A 15 -5.24 13.15 11.40
N LYS A 16 -5.63 14.31 11.94
CA LYS A 16 -5.41 14.68 13.35
C LYS A 16 -6.58 14.28 14.25
N SER A 17 -7.72 13.90 13.68
CA SER A 17 -8.93 13.58 14.43
C SER A 17 -8.82 12.21 15.12
N LYS A 18 -8.75 12.23 16.45
CA LYS A 18 -8.71 11.01 17.27
C LYS A 18 -10.10 10.39 17.53
N ALA A 19 -11.18 11.06 17.10
CA ALA A 19 -12.56 10.64 17.38
C ALA A 19 -12.87 9.22 16.87
N MET A 20 -12.20 8.78 15.81
CA MET A 20 -12.43 7.48 15.16
C MET A 20 -11.39 6.42 15.58
N ASP A 21 -10.45 6.73 16.48
CA ASP A 21 -9.33 5.82 16.79
C ASP A 21 -9.77 4.48 17.40
N ARG A 22 -10.85 4.48 18.18
CA ARG A 22 -11.40 3.26 18.79
C ARG A 22 -11.99 2.32 17.73
N PRO A 23 -12.96 2.72 16.89
CA PRO A 23 -13.48 1.85 15.83
C PRO A 23 -12.39 1.45 14.82
N ILE A 24 -11.49 2.38 14.46
CA ILE A 24 -10.37 2.08 13.55
C ILE A 24 -9.49 0.96 14.11
N ARG A 25 -9.08 1.03 15.40
CA ARG A 25 -8.25 -0.02 16.01
C ARG A 25 -8.96 -1.36 16.05
N GLY A 26 -10.26 -1.37 16.36
CA GLY A 26 -11.07 -2.58 16.37
C GLY A 26 -11.12 -3.25 15.00
N LEU A 27 -11.49 -2.50 13.96
CA LEU A 27 -11.59 -3.00 12.61
C LEU A 27 -10.24 -3.45 12.04
N ALA A 28 -9.19 -2.63 12.18
CA ALA A 28 -7.87 -2.98 11.68
C ALA A 28 -7.31 -4.24 12.35
N ARG A 29 -7.54 -4.42 13.66
CA ARG A 29 -7.17 -5.65 14.37
C ARG A 29 -7.94 -6.85 13.84
N PHE A 30 -9.26 -6.72 13.68
CA PHE A 30 -10.11 -7.78 13.15
C PHE A 30 -9.63 -8.25 11.77
N VAL A 31 -9.37 -7.32 10.85
CA VAL A 31 -8.86 -7.63 9.50
C VAL A 31 -7.55 -8.40 9.58
N ARG A 32 -6.56 -7.92 10.35
CA ARG A 32 -5.26 -8.59 10.51
C ARG A 32 -5.35 -9.96 11.18
N GLN A 33 -6.33 -10.19 12.04
CA GLN A 33 -6.55 -11.49 12.68
C GLN A 33 -7.20 -12.50 11.74
N ARG A 34 -8.13 -12.04 10.88
CA ARG A 34 -8.84 -12.90 9.92
C ARG A 34 -8.01 -13.19 8.67
N LEU A 35 -7.28 -12.21 8.17
CA LEU A 35 -6.38 -12.35 7.02
C LEU A 35 -4.95 -12.59 7.52
N ARG A 36 -4.66 -13.85 7.83
CA ARG A 36 -3.29 -14.28 8.17
C ARG A 36 -2.39 -14.19 6.93
N GLN A 37 -1.08 -14.14 7.17
CA GLN A 37 -0.07 -14.19 6.11
C GLN A 37 -0.23 -15.47 5.27
N GLY A 38 -0.08 -15.35 3.96
CA GLY A 38 -0.31 -16.42 2.99
C GLY A 38 -0.90 -15.90 1.68
N ALA A 39 -1.11 -16.80 0.72
CA ALA A 39 -1.42 -16.48 -0.67
C ALA A 39 -2.59 -15.50 -0.86
N VAL A 40 -3.68 -15.65 -0.10
CA VAL A 40 -4.85 -14.74 -0.21
C VAL A 40 -4.50 -13.32 0.20
N ARG A 41 -3.78 -13.16 1.32
CA ARG A 41 -3.36 -11.84 1.80
C ARG A 41 -2.33 -11.22 0.86
N ASP A 42 -1.41 -12.02 0.34
CA ASP A 42 -0.40 -11.58 -0.61
C ASP A 42 -1.03 -11.14 -1.94
N LEU A 43 -2.04 -11.86 -2.42
CA LEU A 43 -2.82 -11.46 -3.59
C LEU A 43 -3.56 -10.14 -3.36
N LEU A 44 -4.22 -9.97 -2.21
CA LEU A 44 -4.95 -8.75 -1.87
C LEU A 44 -4.04 -7.52 -1.75
N HIS A 45 -2.81 -7.71 -1.25
CA HIS A 45 -1.77 -6.68 -1.26
C HIS A 45 -1.17 -6.44 -2.66
N GLY A 46 -1.31 -7.39 -3.59
CA GLY A 46 -0.72 -7.30 -4.93
C GLY A 46 0.76 -7.72 -5.02
N VAL A 47 1.20 -8.59 -4.10
CA VAL A 47 2.57 -9.15 -4.12
C VAL A 47 2.91 -9.84 -5.45
N PRO A 48 2.04 -10.70 -6.04
CA PRO A 48 2.39 -11.41 -7.28
C PRO A 48 2.62 -10.50 -8.50
N THR A 49 2.01 -9.31 -8.51
CA THR A 49 2.13 -8.34 -9.61
C THR A 49 3.18 -7.26 -9.31
N GLY A 50 3.74 -7.24 -8.11
CA GLY A 50 4.65 -6.20 -7.62
C GLY A 50 3.98 -4.84 -7.39
N LYS A 51 2.66 -4.74 -7.48
CA LYS A 51 1.90 -3.48 -7.41
C LYS A 51 0.62 -3.65 -6.60
N PRO A 52 0.24 -2.66 -5.76
CA PRO A 52 -1.01 -2.72 -5.01
C PRO A 52 -2.22 -3.05 -5.91
N LEU A 53 -3.05 -3.99 -5.47
CA LEU A 53 -4.21 -4.46 -6.24
C LEU A 53 -5.39 -3.47 -6.20
N HIS A 54 -5.51 -2.70 -5.11
CA HIS A 54 -6.64 -1.80 -4.89
C HIS A 54 -6.78 -0.68 -5.95
N PRO A 55 -5.73 0.08 -6.34
CA PRO A 55 -5.86 1.16 -7.32
C PRO A 55 -6.43 0.78 -8.70
N PRO A 56 -5.95 -0.29 -9.38
CA PRO A 56 -6.51 -0.67 -10.68
C PRO A 56 -7.97 -1.15 -10.55
N LEU A 57 -8.32 -1.88 -9.49
CA LEU A 57 -9.71 -2.28 -9.24
C LEU A 57 -10.60 -1.07 -8.97
N ALA A 58 -10.14 -0.11 -8.15
CA ALA A 58 -10.86 1.13 -7.90
C ALA A 58 -11.11 1.94 -9.19
N THR A 59 -10.14 1.92 -10.10
CA THR A 59 -10.25 2.58 -11.42
C THR A 59 -11.35 1.95 -12.26
N VAL A 60 -11.45 0.62 -12.29
CA VAL A 60 -12.55 -0.09 -12.97
C VAL A 60 -13.90 0.26 -12.35
N THR A 61 -14.04 0.20 -11.02
CA THR A 61 -15.31 0.51 -10.34
C THR A 61 -15.77 1.95 -10.61
N LEU A 62 -14.89 2.93 -10.40
CA LEU A 62 -15.23 4.34 -10.62
C LEU A 62 -15.44 4.65 -12.10
N GLY A 63 -14.65 4.03 -12.99
CA GLY A 63 -14.80 4.17 -14.44
C GLY A 63 -16.14 3.66 -14.94
N CYS A 64 -16.64 2.54 -14.41
CA CYS A 64 -17.97 2.03 -14.71
C CYS A 64 -19.06 3.00 -14.28
N TRP A 65 -18.99 3.54 -13.06
CA TRP A 65 -19.99 4.47 -12.54
C TRP A 65 -19.98 5.82 -13.27
N LEU A 66 -18.80 6.34 -13.59
CA LEU A 66 -18.66 7.55 -14.40
C LEU A 66 -19.23 7.34 -15.81
N SER A 67 -18.91 6.21 -16.44
CA SER A 67 -19.44 5.87 -17.76
C SER A 67 -20.96 5.75 -17.75
N ALA A 68 -21.55 5.12 -16.72
CA ALA A 68 -23.00 5.05 -16.54
C ALA A 68 -23.63 6.46 -16.44
N ALA A 69 -23.00 7.37 -15.70
CA ALA A 69 -23.45 8.76 -15.59
C ALA A 69 -23.38 9.52 -16.92
N VAL A 70 -22.34 9.30 -17.73
CA VAL A 70 -22.21 9.87 -19.08
C VAL A 70 -23.32 9.35 -20.00
N LEU A 71 -23.59 8.03 -19.98
CA LEU A 71 -24.68 7.45 -20.77
C LEU A 71 -26.05 8.00 -20.36
N ASP A 72 -26.30 8.20 -19.06
CA ASP A 72 -27.52 8.86 -18.58
C ASP A 72 -27.68 10.28 -19.12
N LEU A 73 -26.58 11.06 -19.15
CA LEU A 73 -26.57 12.42 -19.69
C LEU A 73 -26.85 12.43 -21.19
N ALA A 74 -26.22 11.51 -21.93
CA ALA A 74 -26.40 11.33 -23.37
C ALA A 74 -27.76 10.73 -23.74
N ARG A 75 -28.57 10.30 -22.75
CA ARG A 75 -29.82 9.56 -22.95
C ARG A 75 -29.62 8.31 -23.82
N ALA A 76 -28.49 7.64 -23.64
CA ALA A 76 -28.13 6.42 -24.35
C ALA A 76 -28.94 5.20 -23.85
N ASP A 77 -28.69 4.03 -24.42
CA ASP A 77 -29.41 2.79 -24.09
C ASP A 77 -29.40 2.49 -22.57
N PRO A 78 -30.57 2.41 -21.91
CA PRO A 78 -30.69 2.04 -20.50
C PRO A 78 -30.06 0.67 -20.18
N ARG A 79 -30.00 -0.27 -21.13
CA ARG A 79 -29.35 -1.59 -20.93
C ARG A 79 -27.85 -1.43 -20.70
N ALA A 80 -27.17 -0.59 -21.48
CA ALA A 80 -25.75 -0.31 -21.32
C ALA A 80 -25.46 0.35 -19.96
N THR A 81 -26.32 1.28 -19.52
CA THR A 81 -26.21 1.92 -18.20
C THR A 81 -26.33 0.88 -17.07
N ARG A 82 -27.33 -0.01 -17.13
CA ARG A 82 -27.51 -1.08 -16.13
C ARG A 82 -26.34 -2.06 -16.10
N LEU A 83 -25.80 -2.42 -17.28
CA LEU A 83 -24.63 -3.29 -17.36
C LEU A 83 -23.42 -2.66 -16.65
N LEU A 84 -23.11 -1.38 -16.93
CA LEU A 84 -22.01 -0.68 -16.28
C LEU A 84 -22.20 -0.54 -14.77
N LEU A 85 -23.42 -0.25 -14.31
CA LEU A 85 -23.73 -0.22 -12.87
C LEU A 85 -23.49 -1.58 -12.22
N ALA A 86 -24.01 -2.66 -12.81
CA ALA A 86 -23.84 -4.02 -12.31
C ALA A 86 -22.36 -4.43 -12.27
N THR A 87 -21.61 -4.15 -13.34
CA THR A 87 -20.16 -4.43 -13.41
C THR A 87 -19.40 -3.66 -12.33
N GLY A 88 -19.67 -2.35 -12.18
CA GLY A 88 -19.02 -1.52 -11.16
C GLY A 88 -19.33 -1.99 -9.72
N ILE A 89 -20.59 -2.36 -9.44
CA ILE A 89 -21.02 -2.93 -8.16
C ILE A 89 -20.32 -4.27 -7.89
N GLY A 90 -20.26 -5.16 -8.88
CA GLY A 90 -19.57 -6.44 -8.76
C GLY A 90 -18.08 -6.27 -8.48
N ASN A 91 -17.41 -5.37 -9.20
CA ASN A 91 -15.99 -5.08 -9.00
C ASN A 91 -15.68 -4.31 -7.70
N ALA A 92 -16.67 -3.65 -7.09
CA ALA A 92 -16.48 -2.95 -5.82
C ALA A 92 -16.12 -3.89 -4.67
N LEU A 93 -16.56 -5.15 -4.72
CA LEU A 93 -16.26 -6.16 -3.68
C LEU A 93 -14.77 -6.50 -3.60
N PRO A 94 -14.09 -6.97 -4.69
CA PRO A 94 -12.65 -7.20 -4.65
C PRO A 94 -11.86 -5.90 -4.44
N THR A 95 -12.36 -4.76 -4.95
CA THR A 95 -11.77 -3.43 -4.67
C THR A 95 -11.71 -3.15 -3.17
N ALA A 96 -12.83 -3.34 -2.47
CA ALA A 96 -12.94 -3.10 -1.03
C ALA A 96 -12.11 -4.11 -0.22
N ALA A 97 -12.07 -5.38 -0.64
CA ALA A 97 -11.25 -6.39 0.01
C ALA A 97 -9.75 -6.05 -0.05
N ALA A 98 -9.24 -5.65 -1.21
CA ALA A 98 -7.85 -5.22 -1.37
C ALA A 98 -7.57 -3.96 -0.52
N GLY A 99 -8.41 -2.93 -0.65
CA GLY A 99 -8.24 -1.67 0.07
C GLY A 99 -8.31 -1.80 1.59
N LEU A 100 -9.21 -2.64 2.12
CA LEU A 100 -9.32 -2.91 3.55
C LEU A 100 -8.10 -3.66 4.09
N THR A 101 -7.54 -4.57 3.27
CA THR A 101 -6.33 -5.33 3.61
C THR A 101 -5.12 -4.40 3.73
N ASP A 102 -4.91 -3.52 2.75
CA ASP A 102 -3.86 -2.49 2.79
C ASP A 102 -4.04 -1.52 3.95
N TRP A 103 -5.24 -0.94 4.08
CA TRP A 103 -5.58 0.03 5.11
C TRP A 103 -5.30 -0.48 6.52
N SER A 104 -5.53 -1.76 6.78
CA SER A 104 -5.32 -2.37 8.09
C SER A 104 -3.86 -2.31 8.58
N SER A 105 -2.90 -2.11 7.67
CA SER A 105 -1.45 -2.05 7.95
C SER A 105 -0.86 -0.64 7.82
N LEU A 106 -1.69 0.38 7.58
CA LEU A 106 -1.26 1.77 7.47
C LEU A 106 -1.02 2.45 8.84
N HIS A 107 -0.29 3.57 8.82
CA HIS A 107 -0.13 4.44 9.98
C HIS A 107 -1.46 5.04 10.44
N ARG A 108 -1.51 5.56 11.67
CA ARG A 108 -2.77 6.01 12.29
C ARG A 108 -3.41 7.18 11.53
N GLU A 109 -2.58 8.10 11.08
CA GLU A 109 -2.95 9.30 10.31
C GLU A 109 -3.59 8.90 8.99
N GLN A 110 -2.97 7.96 8.27
CA GLN A 110 -3.50 7.36 7.05
C GLN A 110 -4.80 6.59 7.32
N GLN A 111 -4.87 5.84 8.42
CA GLN A 111 -6.06 5.07 8.77
C GLN A 111 -7.28 5.96 9.06
N ARG A 112 -7.09 7.15 9.65
CA ARG A 112 -8.18 8.09 9.92
C ARG A 112 -8.80 8.63 8.63
N VAL A 113 -7.99 9.04 7.67
CA VAL A 113 -8.47 9.44 6.34
C VAL A 113 -9.12 8.25 5.64
N GLY A 114 -8.48 7.08 5.68
CA GLY A 114 -8.96 5.85 5.07
C GLY A 114 -10.31 5.38 5.62
N PHE A 115 -10.61 5.63 6.89
CA PHE A 115 -11.90 5.29 7.49
C PHE A 115 -13.05 6.11 6.89
N VAL A 116 -12.82 7.41 6.68
CA VAL A 116 -13.81 8.30 6.03
C VAL A 116 -13.92 7.99 4.53
N HIS A 117 -12.80 7.72 3.87
CA HIS A 117 -12.77 7.22 2.48
C HIS A 117 -13.62 5.95 2.34
N MET A 118 -13.45 4.98 3.23
CA MET A 118 -14.23 3.75 3.23
C MET A 118 -15.72 4.02 3.46
N ALA A 119 -16.08 4.87 4.43
CA ALA A 119 -17.48 5.22 4.69
C ALA A 119 -18.15 5.90 3.48
N ALA A 120 -17.47 6.83 2.82
CA ALA A 120 -17.96 7.48 1.61
C ALA A 120 -18.19 6.47 0.47
N ASN A 121 -17.26 5.53 0.27
CA ASN A 121 -17.40 4.51 -0.77
C ASN A 121 -18.47 3.46 -0.46
N VAL A 122 -18.68 3.10 0.81
CA VAL A 122 -19.80 2.23 1.22
C VAL A 122 -21.15 2.91 0.93
N ALA A 123 -21.27 4.21 1.24
CA ALA A 123 -22.47 4.97 0.92
C ALA A 123 -22.67 5.11 -0.60
N ALA A 124 -21.59 5.37 -1.36
CA ALA A 124 -21.63 5.39 -2.83
C ALA A 124 -22.12 4.06 -3.41
N LEU A 125 -21.56 2.93 -2.95
CA LEU A 125 -21.97 1.59 -3.37
C LEU A 125 -23.44 1.30 -3.04
N GLY A 126 -23.91 1.76 -1.87
CA GLY A 126 -25.32 1.65 -1.48
C GLY A 126 -26.24 2.41 -2.45
N LEU A 127 -25.88 3.65 -2.80
CA LEU A 127 -26.63 4.47 -3.76
C LEU A 127 -26.58 3.88 -5.18
N MET A 128 -25.45 3.33 -5.61
CA MET A 128 -25.32 2.66 -6.91
C MET A 128 -26.16 1.39 -6.98
N SER A 129 -26.17 0.60 -5.92
CA SER A 129 -27.05 -0.58 -5.80
C SER A 129 -28.52 -0.19 -5.81
N ALA A 130 -28.90 0.84 -5.06
CA ALA A 130 -30.27 1.36 -5.04
C ALA A 130 -30.68 1.93 -6.41
N SER A 131 -29.76 2.60 -7.12
CA SER A 131 -29.95 3.06 -8.49
C SER A 131 -30.28 1.88 -9.42
N LEU A 132 -29.48 0.80 -9.38
CA LEU A 132 -29.72 -0.37 -10.20
C LEU A 132 -31.08 -1.01 -9.90
N VAL A 133 -31.43 -1.18 -8.62
CA VAL A 133 -32.73 -1.75 -8.20
C VAL A 133 -33.89 -0.87 -8.65
N ALA A 134 -33.79 0.46 -8.51
CA ALA A 134 -34.83 1.38 -8.95
C ALA A 134 -35.09 1.27 -10.47
N ARG A 135 -34.02 1.18 -11.28
CA ARG A 135 -34.13 1.00 -12.73
C ARG A 135 -34.73 -0.33 -13.13
N LEU A 136 -34.36 -1.41 -12.44
CA LEU A 136 -34.97 -2.74 -12.67
C LEU A 136 -36.47 -2.76 -12.33
N ARG A 137 -36.93 -1.87 -11.45
CA ARG A 137 -38.35 -1.68 -11.12
C ARG A 137 -39.05 -0.63 -12.01
N GLY A 138 -38.39 -0.13 -13.06
CA GLY A 138 -38.94 0.86 -13.99
C GLY A 138 -38.84 2.32 -13.51
N ALA A 139 -38.30 2.59 -12.33
CA ALA A 139 -38.14 3.94 -11.78
C ALA A 139 -36.85 4.62 -12.28
N GLU A 140 -36.71 4.81 -13.60
CA GLU A 140 -35.47 5.31 -14.23
C GLU A 140 -35.03 6.69 -13.74
N ARG A 141 -35.97 7.62 -13.50
CA ARG A 141 -35.64 8.96 -12.97
C ARG A 141 -35.03 8.89 -11.58
N ALA A 142 -35.62 8.09 -10.68
CA ALA A 142 -35.09 7.89 -9.34
C ALA A 142 -33.72 7.20 -9.40
N GLY A 143 -33.56 6.19 -10.27
CA GLY A 143 -32.28 5.53 -10.51
C GLY A 143 -31.18 6.50 -10.94
N ARG A 144 -31.49 7.43 -11.84
CA ARG A 144 -30.52 8.46 -12.28
C ARG A 144 -30.09 9.39 -11.14
N VAL A 145 -31.04 9.89 -10.35
CA VAL A 145 -30.73 10.76 -9.20
C VAL A 145 -29.83 10.03 -8.19
N LEU A 146 -30.15 8.78 -7.87
CA LEU A 146 -29.33 7.93 -6.99
C LEU A 146 -27.93 7.69 -7.56
N SER A 147 -27.82 7.43 -8.86
CA SER A 147 -26.54 7.24 -9.56
C SER A 147 -25.65 8.47 -9.46
N TYR A 148 -26.19 9.67 -9.70
CA TYR A 148 -25.41 10.91 -9.58
C TYR A 148 -25.00 11.21 -8.13
N ALA A 149 -25.90 11.00 -7.16
CA ALA A 149 -25.55 11.14 -5.75
C ALA A 149 -24.45 10.15 -5.33
N GLY A 150 -24.56 8.90 -5.77
CA GLY A 150 -23.54 7.87 -5.54
C GLY A 150 -22.20 8.22 -6.19
N LEU A 151 -22.22 8.75 -7.41
CA LEU A 151 -21.00 9.18 -8.11
C LEU A 151 -20.33 10.33 -7.37
N GLY A 152 -21.11 11.30 -6.86
CA GLY A 152 -20.57 12.39 -6.03
C GLY A 152 -19.85 11.89 -4.78
N LEU A 153 -20.44 10.92 -4.05
CA LEU A 153 -19.78 10.28 -2.91
C LEU A 153 -18.56 9.44 -3.33
N GLY A 154 -18.62 8.77 -4.48
CA GLY A 154 -17.49 8.04 -5.06
C GLY A 154 -16.32 8.97 -5.42
N THR A 155 -16.59 10.14 -5.99
CA THR A 155 -15.59 11.18 -6.28
C THR A 155 -14.97 11.73 -5.00
N LEU A 156 -15.77 11.99 -3.95
CA LEU A 156 -15.26 12.37 -2.63
C LEU A 156 -14.34 11.27 -2.05
N GLY A 157 -14.76 10.02 -2.15
CA GLY A 157 -13.94 8.86 -1.81
C GLY A 157 -12.63 8.85 -2.60
N GLY A 158 -12.68 9.04 -3.91
CA GLY A 158 -11.52 9.14 -4.80
C GLY A 158 -10.55 10.24 -4.40
N TYR A 159 -11.05 11.43 -4.04
CA TYR A 159 -10.23 12.53 -3.52
C TYR A 159 -9.47 12.13 -2.24
N LEU A 160 -10.16 11.54 -1.26
CA LEU A 160 -9.52 11.08 -0.02
C LEU A 160 -8.52 9.94 -0.27
N GLY A 161 -8.81 9.06 -1.24
CA GLY A 161 -7.89 8.01 -1.69
C GLY A 161 -6.62 8.61 -2.29
N GLY A 162 -6.77 9.62 -3.15
CA GLY A 162 -5.65 10.37 -3.73
C GLY A 162 -4.82 11.11 -2.67
N HIS A 163 -5.46 11.68 -1.64
CA HIS A 163 -4.75 12.29 -0.51
C HIS A 163 -3.86 11.27 0.21
N MET A 164 -4.40 10.08 0.54
CA MET A 164 -3.60 9.02 1.16
C MET A 164 -2.46 8.56 0.24
N ALA A 165 -2.73 8.31 -1.04
CA ALA A 165 -1.75 7.76 -1.97
C ALA A 165 -0.62 8.77 -2.27
N TYR A 166 -0.96 10.01 -2.61
CA TYR A 166 -0.01 10.99 -3.13
C TYR A 166 0.54 11.95 -2.09
N ARG A 167 -0.21 12.28 -1.02
CA ARG A 167 0.29 13.17 0.05
C ARG A 167 0.86 12.42 1.23
N GLN A 168 0.25 11.28 1.59
CA GLN A 168 0.70 10.47 2.73
C GLN A 168 1.52 9.25 2.32
N ALA A 169 1.76 9.04 1.01
CA ALA A 169 2.52 7.91 0.47
C ALA A 169 1.98 6.54 0.91
N ALA A 170 0.65 6.40 1.07
CA ALA A 170 0.01 5.12 1.36
C ALA A 170 0.07 4.20 0.13
N GLY A 171 0.74 3.05 0.26
CA GLY A 171 0.93 2.09 -0.83
C GLY A 171 2.06 2.43 -1.81
N ALA A 172 2.74 3.57 -1.64
CA ALA A 172 3.94 3.90 -2.40
C ALA A 172 5.18 3.15 -1.84
N ASN A 173 6.19 2.95 -2.68
CA ASN A 173 7.47 2.40 -2.23
C ASN A 173 8.26 3.45 -1.44
N HIS A 174 8.71 3.10 -0.23
CA HIS A 174 9.48 3.98 0.68
C HIS A 174 11.01 3.77 0.62
N ALA A 175 11.49 2.96 -0.31
CA ALA A 175 12.91 2.72 -0.56
C ALA A 175 13.49 3.18 -1.93
N PRO A 176 12.76 3.78 -2.90
CA PRO A 176 13.31 4.04 -4.24
C PRO A 176 14.44 5.08 -4.22
N GLN A 177 14.44 6.01 -3.26
CA GLN A 177 15.47 7.03 -3.11
C GLN A 177 16.86 6.44 -2.85
N VAL A 178 16.96 5.20 -2.34
CA VAL A 178 18.26 4.58 -2.04
C VAL A 178 19.12 4.48 -3.30
N ALA A 179 18.54 4.11 -4.44
CA ALA A 179 19.27 4.03 -5.70
C ALA A 179 19.79 5.39 -6.20
N HIS A 180 19.14 6.49 -5.81
CA HIS A 180 19.50 7.85 -6.24
C HIS A 180 20.43 8.58 -5.27
N LEU A 181 20.54 8.11 -4.03
CA LEU A 181 21.32 8.75 -2.97
C LEU A 181 22.70 8.13 -2.77
N VAL A 182 22.95 6.93 -3.29
CA VAL A 182 24.26 6.28 -3.19
C VAL A 182 25.11 6.67 -4.40
N PRO A 183 26.32 7.22 -4.22
CA PRO A 183 27.21 7.50 -5.35
C PRO A 183 27.60 6.23 -6.08
N LEU A 184 27.88 6.32 -7.38
CA LEU A 184 28.41 5.19 -8.15
C LEU A 184 29.77 4.74 -7.60
N GLY A 185 30.07 3.44 -7.74
CA GLY A 185 31.33 2.85 -7.28
C GLY A 185 31.26 2.21 -5.90
N TRP A 186 32.41 1.71 -5.44
CA TRP A 186 32.55 1.00 -4.17
C TRP A 186 32.83 1.98 -3.03
N HIS A 187 32.13 1.80 -1.91
CA HIS A 187 32.23 2.64 -0.72
C HIS A 187 32.57 1.80 0.51
N ASP A 188 33.50 2.27 1.34
CA ASP A 188 33.81 1.64 2.63
C ASP A 188 32.61 1.76 3.59
N LEU A 189 32.21 0.63 4.20
CA LEU A 189 31.10 0.58 5.14
C LEU A 189 31.60 0.43 6.58
N CYS A 190 32.29 -0.67 6.87
CA CYS A 190 32.92 -0.94 8.17
C CYS A 190 33.86 -2.16 8.08
N PRO A 191 34.75 -2.37 9.07
CA PRO A 191 35.46 -3.64 9.23
C PRO A 191 34.52 -4.83 9.46
N LEU A 192 34.86 -6.00 8.89
CA LEU A 192 34.10 -7.25 9.06
C LEU A 192 34.00 -7.70 10.52
N LYS A 193 35.09 -7.53 11.27
CA LYS A 193 35.19 -7.88 12.69
C LYS A 193 34.23 -7.08 13.59
N ASP A 194 33.76 -5.92 13.12
CA ASP A 194 32.83 -5.06 13.87
C ASP A 194 31.37 -5.52 13.71
N LEU A 195 31.12 -6.52 12.86
CA LEU A 195 29.80 -7.10 12.66
C LEU A 195 29.64 -8.39 13.49
N PRO A 196 28.56 -8.51 14.28
CA PRO A 196 28.25 -9.77 14.93
C PRO A 196 27.87 -10.83 13.89
N ASP A 197 28.28 -12.06 14.13
CA ASP A 197 27.92 -13.18 13.25
C ASP A 197 26.47 -13.64 13.50
N GLY A 198 25.74 -13.89 12.41
CA GLY A 198 24.35 -14.39 12.42
C GLY A 198 23.28 -13.41 12.91
N ARG A 199 23.62 -12.15 13.17
CA ARG A 199 22.67 -11.13 13.66
C ARG A 199 22.67 -9.87 12.80
N PRO A 200 21.48 -9.38 12.38
CA PRO A 200 21.41 -8.16 11.59
C PRO A 200 21.74 -6.93 12.43
N VAL A 201 22.44 -5.97 11.82
CA VAL A 201 22.74 -4.67 12.42
C VAL A 201 22.50 -3.55 11.43
N ALA A 202 22.28 -2.34 11.94
CA ALA A 202 22.27 -1.14 11.12
C ALA A 202 23.70 -0.61 10.91
N ARG A 203 24.02 -0.21 9.69
CA ARG A 203 25.18 0.63 9.35
C ARG A 203 24.75 1.79 8.47
N ARG A 204 25.54 2.86 8.45
CA ARG A 204 25.25 4.04 7.64
C ARG A 204 26.23 4.16 6.50
N LEU A 205 25.71 4.46 5.32
CA LEU A 205 26.48 5.00 4.20
C LEU A 205 25.98 6.43 3.95
N GLY A 206 26.72 7.42 4.47
CA GLY A 206 26.24 8.79 4.56
C GLY A 206 24.93 8.88 5.37
N TYR A 207 23.84 9.31 4.71
CA TYR A 207 22.51 9.42 5.32
C TYR A 207 21.63 8.17 5.15
N ILE A 208 22.13 7.15 4.46
CA ILE A 208 21.38 5.94 4.12
C ILE A 208 21.62 4.89 5.21
N GLN A 209 20.54 4.39 5.80
CA GLN A 209 20.59 3.25 6.72
C GLN A 209 20.59 1.95 5.92
N LEU A 210 21.52 1.07 6.25
CA LEU A 210 21.70 -0.23 5.64
C LEU A 210 21.46 -1.32 6.68
N PHE A 211 20.65 -2.30 6.29
CA PHE A 211 20.58 -3.60 6.94
C PHE A 211 21.85 -4.36 6.56
N VAL A 212 22.57 -4.88 7.55
CA VAL A 212 23.79 -5.66 7.33
C VAL A 212 23.69 -6.96 8.11
N LEU A 213 23.83 -8.08 7.42
CA LEU A 213 23.91 -9.41 8.02
C LEU A 213 25.23 -10.06 7.65
N ARG A 214 26.01 -10.44 8.66
CA ARG A 214 27.21 -11.26 8.49
C ARG A 214 26.88 -12.73 8.78
N GLN A 215 27.40 -13.62 7.94
CA GLN A 215 27.38 -15.07 8.13
C GLN A 215 28.77 -15.64 7.79
N GLY A 216 29.59 -15.87 8.81
CA GLY A 216 31.01 -16.18 8.63
C GLY A 216 31.73 -15.02 7.92
N ASP A 217 32.19 -15.26 6.69
CA ASP A 217 32.85 -14.24 5.85
C ASP A 217 31.91 -13.63 4.80
N ALA A 218 30.68 -14.15 4.67
CA ALA A 218 29.67 -13.59 3.78
C ALA A 218 28.95 -12.41 4.44
N VAL A 219 28.65 -11.37 3.66
CA VAL A 219 27.93 -10.18 4.12
C VAL A 219 26.81 -9.84 3.15
N THR A 220 25.57 -9.87 3.63
CA THR A 220 24.38 -9.43 2.90
C THR A 220 24.03 -8.01 3.33
N VAL A 221 23.81 -7.13 2.35
CA VAL A 221 23.43 -5.73 2.60
C VAL A 221 22.18 -5.36 1.82
N LEU A 222 21.19 -4.82 2.55
CA LEU A 222 19.96 -4.26 2.00
C LEU A 222 19.80 -2.80 2.45
N ALA A 223 18.95 -2.04 1.78
CA ALA A 223 18.37 -0.85 2.40
C ALA A 223 17.65 -1.23 3.70
N ASP A 224 17.91 -0.52 4.80
CA ASP A 224 17.29 -0.85 6.08
C ASP A 224 15.79 -0.50 6.13
N ARG A 225 15.35 0.45 5.29
CA ARG A 225 13.96 0.89 5.26
C ARG A 225 13.12 -0.04 4.41
N CYS A 226 12.19 -0.75 5.04
CA CYS A 226 11.20 -1.59 4.38
C CYS A 226 10.41 -0.78 3.32
N PRO A 227 10.31 -1.26 2.07
CA PRO A 227 9.54 -0.62 0.99
C PRO A 227 8.08 -0.28 1.32
N HIS A 228 7.45 -0.99 2.27
CA HIS A 228 6.04 -0.77 2.62
C HIS A 228 5.79 0.56 3.33
N LEU A 229 6.46 0.81 4.46
CA LEU A 229 6.26 2.01 5.30
C LEU A 229 7.56 2.45 6.00
N ALA A 230 8.72 2.15 5.42
CA ALA A 230 10.05 2.48 5.97
C ALA A 230 10.41 1.83 7.32
N GLY A 231 9.76 0.72 7.68
CA GLY A 231 10.10 -0.03 8.90
C GLY A 231 11.55 -0.55 8.93
N PRO A 232 12.22 -0.60 10.09
CA PRO A 232 13.64 -0.93 10.22
C PRO A 232 13.87 -2.43 10.08
N LEU A 233 14.41 -2.88 8.95
CA LEU A 233 14.65 -4.29 8.67
C LEU A 233 15.69 -4.91 9.61
N HIS A 234 16.68 -4.13 10.11
CA HIS A 234 17.68 -4.64 11.05
C HIS A 234 17.10 -5.05 12.41
N GLN A 235 15.89 -4.59 12.74
CA GLN A 235 15.14 -5.02 13.93
C GLN A 235 14.19 -6.18 13.62
N GLY A 236 14.20 -6.66 12.38
CA GLY A 236 13.42 -7.80 11.93
C GLY A 236 13.97 -9.12 12.45
N ARG A 237 13.16 -10.16 12.30
CA ARG A 237 13.57 -11.55 12.57
C ARG A 237 14.05 -12.22 11.30
N LEU A 238 15.07 -13.07 11.42
CA LEU A 238 15.49 -13.97 10.34
C LEU A 238 14.64 -15.23 10.38
N VAL A 239 14.17 -15.69 9.22
CA VAL A 239 13.35 -16.90 9.07
C VAL A 239 13.78 -17.68 7.83
N MET A 240 13.42 -18.95 7.79
CA MET A 240 13.50 -19.78 6.57
C MET A 240 12.08 -19.94 6.02
N GLU A 241 11.84 -19.48 4.79
CA GLU A 241 10.57 -19.65 4.08
C GLU A 241 10.83 -20.48 2.83
N ASP A 242 10.19 -21.64 2.70
CA ASP A 242 10.43 -22.59 1.59
C ASP A 242 11.91 -22.92 1.33
N GLY A 243 12.73 -22.99 2.38
CA GLY A 243 14.17 -23.24 2.28
C GLY A 243 15.03 -22.00 1.96
N GLU A 244 14.43 -20.81 1.88
CA GLU A 244 15.12 -19.56 1.56
C GLU A 244 15.25 -18.67 2.80
N ALA A 245 16.46 -18.16 3.04
CA ALA A 245 16.71 -17.24 4.14
C ALA A 245 16.06 -15.88 3.86
N CYS A 246 15.22 -15.42 4.79
CA CYS A 246 14.46 -14.19 4.69
C CYS A 246 14.57 -13.33 5.94
N VAL A 247 14.37 -12.02 5.78
CA VAL A 247 14.15 -11.08 6.88
C VAL A 247 12.67 -10.67 6.93
N VAL A 248 12.06 -10.77 8.11
CA VAL A 248 10.69 -10.31 8.35
C VAL A 248 10.70 -8.96 9.06
N CYS A 249 10.16 -7.95 8.40
CA CYS A 249 10.01 -6.60 8.94
C CYS A 249 9.18 -6.60 10.25
N PRO A 250 9.64 -5.92 11.31
CA PRO A 250 8.99 -6.00 12.62
C PRO A 250 7.66 -5.23 12.70
N TRP A 251 7.35 -4.36 11.74
CA TRP A 251 6.13 -3.55 11.78
C TRP A 251 4.90 -4.32 11.32
N HIS A 252 4.93 -4.88 10.12
CA HIS A 252 3.76 -5.46 9.46
C HIS A 252 4.01 -6.83 8.81
N SER A 253 5.18 -7.42 9.11
CA SER A 253 5.61 -8.74 8.64
C SER A 253 5.85 -8.88 7.13
N SER A 254 6.17 -7.78 6.43
CA SER A 254 6.73 -7.90 5.06
C SER A 254 8.01 -8.72 5.12
N THR A 255 8.08 -9.74 4.27
CA THR A 255 9.17 -10.72 4.27
C THR A 255 9.96 -10.59 2.98
N PHE A 256 11.28 -10.42 3.09
CA PHE A 256 12.18 -10.25 1.96
C PHE A 256 13.24 -11.34 1.94
N ARG A 257 13.48 -11.93 0.78
CA ARG A 257 14.56 -12.90 0.58
C ARG A 257 15.91 -12.20 0.70
N LEU A 258 16.84 -12.78 1.46
CA LEU A 258 18.17 -12.20 1.67
C LEU A 258 19.11 -12.35 0.47
N ALA A 259 18.82 -13.30 -0.42
CA ALA A 259 19.62 -13.56 -1.61
C ALA A 259 19.48 -12.48 -2.70
N ASP A 260 18.28 -11.90 -2.86
CA ASP A 260 17.95 -10.98 -3.96
C ASP A 260 17.04 -9.80 -3.56
N GLY A 261 16.61 -9.71 -2.30
CA GLY A 261 15.72 -8.64 -1.82
C GLY A 261 14.26 -8.78 -2.27
N SER A 262 13.91 -9.83 -2.99
CA SER A 262 12.55 -10.06 -3.50
C SER A 262 11.54 -10.24 -2.38
N VAL A 263 10.29 -9.84 -2.64
CA VAL A 263 9.19 -9.98 -1.68
C VAL A 263 8.72 -11.42 -1.66
N LYS A 264 8.83 -12.07 -0.50
CA LYS A 264 8.19 -13.37 -0.23
C LYS A 264 6.75 -13.19 0.23
N HIS A 265 6.51 -12.21 1.10
CA HIS A 265 5.19 -11.89 1.64
C HIS A 265 5.01 -10.39 1.86
N GLY A 266 3.79 -9.92 1.66
CA GLY A 266 3.41 -8.51 1.81
C GLY A 266 3.31 -8.07 3.28
N PRO A 267 2.96 -6.79 3.56
CA PRO A 267 2.30 -5.87 2.64
C PRO A 267 3.16 -5.17 1.57
N ALA A 268 4.49 -5.18 1.69
CA ALA A 268 5.34 -4.63 0.64
C ALA A 268 5.09 -5.35 -0.69
N THR A 269 5.05 -4.62 -1.81
CA THR A 269 4.99 -5.21 -3.16
C THR A 269 6.28 -4.96 -3.95
N ALA A 270 7.10 -3.99 -3.52
CA ALA A 270 8.39 -3.70 -4.11
C ALA A 270 9.52 -4.42 -3.34
N PRO A 271 10.58 -4.88 -4.03
CA PRO A 271 11.72 -5.52 -3.40
C PRO A 271 12.50 -4.55 -2.50
N ALA A 272 13.19 -5.10 -1.50
CA ALA A 272 14.15 -4.34 -0.71
C ALA A 272 15.42 -4.11 -1.55
N PRO A 273 15.86 -2.85 -1.77
CA PRO A 273 17.06 -2.58 -2.56
C PRO A 273 18.29 -3.29 -1.98
N MET A 274 19.01 -4.03 -2.83
CA MET A 274 20.24 -4.73 -2.47
C MET A 274 21.49 -3.93 -2.81
N PHE A 275 22.56 -4.21 -2.07
CA PHE A 275 23.89 -3.72 -2.35
C PHE A 275 24.79 -4.90 -2.67
N GLU A 276 25.62 -4.74 -3.70
CA GLU A 276 26.73 -5.64 -3.88
C GLU A 276 27.76 -5.39 -2.78
N THR A 277 28.36 -6.47 -2.29
CA THR A 277 29.32 -6.43 -1.18
C THR A 277 30.65 -7.06 -1.60
N ARG A 278 31.75 -6.56 -1.05
CA ARG A 278 33.05 -7.23 -1.11
C ARG A 278 33.84 -6.96 0.17
N VAL A 279 34.67 -7.92 0.57
CA VAL A 279 35.60 -7.76 1.68
C VAL A 279 37.00 -7.54 1.12
N ARG A 280 37.63 -6.42 1.47
CA ARG A 280 39.03 -6.14 1.11
C ARG A 280 39.98 -7.01 1.92
N ARG A 281 41.24 -7.13 1.46
CA ARG A 281 42.30 -7.87 2.18
C ARG A 281 42.55 -7.37 3.60
N ASP A 282 42.29 -6.09 3.86
CA ASP A 282 42.40 -5.47 5.19
C ASP A 282 41.17 -5.71 6.10
N GLY A 283 40.18 -6.48 5.61
CA GLY A 283 38.95 -6.79 6.33
C GLY A 283 37.87 -5.71 6.22
N THR A 284 38.07 -4.65 5.42
CA THR A 284 37.06 -3.61 5.20
C THR A 284 35.99 -4.12 4.25
N ILE A 285 34.72 -4.01 4.67
CA ILE A 285 33.57 -4.27 3.82
C ILE A 285 33.33 -3.04 2.95
N GLN A 286 33.22 -3.25 1.65
CA GLN A 286 32.76 -2.26 0.70
C GLN A 286 31.40 -2.62 0.12
N VAL A 287 30.61 -1.60 -0.16
CA VAL A 287 29.28 -1.73 -0.78
C VAL A 287 29.16 -0.85 -2.01
N ARG A 288 28.33 -1.27 -2.96
CA ARG A 288 27.85 -0.42 -4.06
C ARG A 288 26.38 -0.75 -4.35
N PRO A 289 25.60 0.18 -4.92
CA PRO A 289 24.23 -0.12 -5.34
C PRO A 289 24.22 -1.33 -6.28
N GLY A 290 23.35 -2.31 -6.02
CA GLY A 290 23.09 -3.36 -6.99
C GLY A 290 22.47 -2.75 -8.24
N LEU A 291 23.00 -3.10 -9.41
CA LEU A 291 22.32 -2.84 -10.67
C LEU A 291 21.09 -3.76 -10.71
N THR A 292 19.92 -3.22 -10.38
CA THR A 292 18.63 -3.89 -10.60
C THR A 292 18.34 -4.04 -12.09
#